data_AF-A0A2V9X182-F1
#
_entry.id   AF-A0A2V9X182-F1
#
_cell.length_a   1.000
_cell.length_b   1.000
_cell.length_c   1.000
_cell.angle_alpha   90.00
_cell.angle_beta   90.00
_cell.angle_gamma   90.00
#
_symmetry.space_group_name_H-M   'P 1'
#
loop_
_entity.id
_entity.type
_entity.pdbx_description
1 polymer ?
#
loop_
_entity_poly.entity_id
_entity_poly.type
_entity_poly.pdbx_seq_one_letter_code
_entity_poly.pdbx_strand_id
1 'polypeptide(L)'
;MDDAVYRVVRHVMWSIMVSLAASSLVMAQWMGKQTGCYPDAIVANPNRPTVANPADITQYGVLELEYGWDTAWPQGMANQNSLGGLLKFGLLCDVELRWNTTSFLSQEDANGTHSGVGDNWIGPQVRIYKQTRRVPTLSFGYAIKFPSASQKNGLGTGRVDHSFTFLAS
;
A
#
# COMPACT_ATOMS: atom_id res chain seq x y z
N MET A 1 12.02 -17.81 40.86
CA MET A 1 11.97 -18.36 39.48
C MET A 1 13.35 -18.13 38.90
N ASP A 2 14.10 -19.21 38.69
CA ASP A 2 15.55 -19.14 38.53
C ASP A 2 15.97 -18.57 37.17
N ASP A 3 17.07 -17.82 37.17
CA ASP A 3 17.62 -17.14 35.99
C ASP A 3 17.98 -18.12 34.85
N ALA A 4 18.25 -19.39 35.20
CA ALA A 4 18.43 -20.48 34.25
C ALA A 4 17.12 -20.85 33.50
N VAL A 5 15.99 -20.89 34.20
CA VAL A 5 14.67 -21.20 33.61
C VAL A 5 14.26 -20.08 32.65
N TYR A 6 14.51 -18.82 33.01
CA TYR A 6 14.22 -17.67 32.14
C TYR A 6 15.06 -17.70 30.85
N ARG A 7 16.35 -18.07 30.93
CA ARG A 7 17.20 -18.20 29.74
C ARG A 7 16.74 -19.32 28.81
N VAL A 8 16.33 -20.47 29.35
CA VAL A 8 15.82 -21.61 28.56
C VAL A 8 14.51 -21.25 27.87
N VAL A 9 13.55 -20.68 28.60
CA VAL A 9 12.25 -20.25 28.04
C VAL A 9 12.43 -19.20 26.95
N ARG A 10 13.35 -18.24 27.14
CA ARG A 10 13.69 -17.23 26.13
C ARG A 10 14.30 -17.86 24.87
N HIS A 11 15.25 -18.78 25.00
CA HIS A 11 15.84 -19.47 23.85
C HIS A 11 14.79 -20.28 23.08
N VAL A 12 13.92 -21.02 23.77
CA VAL A 12 12.84 -21.79 23.14
C VAL A 12 11.87 -20.87 22.38
N MET A 13 11.47 -19.73 22.95
CA MET A 13 10.65 -18.74 22.24
C MET A 13 11.34 -18.17 21.01
N TRP A 14 12.63 -17.83 21.09
CA TRP A 14 13.39 -17.37 19.92
C TRP A 14 13.49 -18.45 18.85
N SER A 15 13.77 -19.70 19.22
CA SER A 15 13.81 -20.82 18.27
C SER A 15 12.46 -21.02 17.58
N ILE A 16 11.36 -21.01 18.34
CA ILE A 16 10.00 -21.13 17.79
C ILE A 16 9.70 -19.97 16.83
N MET A 17 9.98 -18.72 17.22
CA MET A 17 9.76 -17.56 16.35
C MET A 17 10.58 -17.63 15.06
N VAL A 18 11.86 -18.04 15.14
CA VAL A 18 12.72 -18.23 13.97
C VAL A 18 12.19 -19.34 13.07
N SER A 19 11.75 -20.47 13.63
CA SER A 19 11.17 -21.57 12.86
C SER A 19 9.86 -21.19 12.18
N LEU A 20 8.97 -20.45 12.85
CA LEU A 20 7.72 -19.95 12.25
C LEU A 20 8.00 -18.96 11.10
N ALA A 21 8.94 -18.03 11.29
CA ALA A 21 9.34 -17.10 10.24
C ALA A 21 9.95 -17.84 9.03
N ALA A 22 10.87 -18.79 9.26
CA ALA A 22 11.47 -19.59 8.20
C ALA A 22 10.43 -20.45 7.44
N SER A 23 9.46 -21.01 8.16
CA SER A 23 8.38 -21.82 7.57
C SER A 23 7.49 -21.01 6.63
N SER A 24 7.18 -19.76 6.97
CA SER A 24 6.36 -18.88 6.13
C SER A 24 7.04 -18.50 4.81
N LEU A 25 8.37 -18.32 4.81
CA LEU A 25 9.14 -17.97 3.61
C LEU A 25 9.21 -19.15 2.63
N VAL A 26 9.45 -20.37 3.14
CA VAL A 26 9.49 -21.58 2.30
C VAL A 26 8.12 -21.85 1.65
N MET A 27 7.03 -21.68 2.40
CA MET A 27 5.68 -21.85 1.86
C MET A 27 5.35 -20.80 0.79
N ALA A 28 5.75 -19.53 0.96
CA ALA A 28 5.54 -18.49 -0.03
C ALA A 28 6.29 -18.76 -1.35
N GLN A 29 7.53 -19.25 -1.26
CA GLN A 29 8.31 -19.66 -2.45
C GLN A 29 7.70 -20.88 -3.14
N TRP A 30 7.23 -21.88 -2.37
CA TRP A 30 6.58 -23.07 -2.91
C TRP A 30 5.24 -22.76 -3.60
N MET A 31 4.40 -21.92 -3.00
CA MET A 31 3.12 -21.49 -3.59
C MET A 31 3.33 -20.75 -4.92
N GLY A 32 4.33 -19.88 -5.01
CA GLY A 32 4.63 -19.17 -6.25
C GLY A 32 5.10 -20.09 -7.38
N LYS A 33 5.94 -21.08 -7.06
CA LYS A 33 6.46 -22.04 -8.04
C LYS A 33 5.38 -23.01 -8.53
N GLN A 34 4.43 -23.38 -7.66
CA GLN A 34 3.31 -24.26 -8.02
C GLN A 34 2.23 -23.57 -8.86
N THR A 35 2.04 -22.27 -8.68
CA THR A 35 0.99 -21.51 -9.37
C THR A 35 1.42 -21.00 -10.75
N GLY A 36 2.72 -21.05 -11.08
CA GLY A 36 3.25 -20.55 -12.36
C GLY A 36 3.14 -19.03 -12.51
N CYS A 37 2.93 -18.31 -11.41
CA CYS A 37 2.70 -16.86 -11.41
C CYS A 37 3.97 -16.03 -11.25
N TYR A 38 5.11 -16.67 -10.99
CA TYR A 38 6.39 -15.97 -10.93
C TYR A 38 6.69 -15.32 -12.30
N PRO A 39 7.02 -14.02 -12.32
CA PRO A 39 7.40 -13.37 -13.56
C PRO A 39 8.80 -13.81 -13.99
N ASP A 40 9.00 -14.03 -15.28
CA ASP A 40 10.33 -14.26 -15.86
C ASP A 40 11.21 -12.99 -15.83
N ALA A 41 10.56 -11.82 -15.81
CA ALA A 41 11.20 -10.52 -15.72
C ALA A 41 10.31 -9.53 -14.95
N ILE A 42 10.95 -8.67 -14.16
CA ILE A 42 10.28 -7.62 -13.39
C ILE A 42 9.79 -6.52 -14.34
N VAL A 43 8.50 -6.24 -14.31
CA VAL A 43 7.86 -5.16 -15.07
C VAL A 43 7.11 -4.26 -14.08
N ALA A 44 7.39 -2.96 -14.12
CA ALA A 44 6.70 -1.97 -13.30
C ALA A 44 5.27 -1.72 -13.82
N ASN A 45 4.34 -1.50 -12.91
CA ASN A 45 2.95 -1.18 -13.21
C ASN A 45 2.61 0.20 -12.61
N PRO A 46 3.15 1.30 -13.18
CA PRO A 46 3.17 2.58 -12.51
C PRO A 46 1.77 3.19 -12.34
N ASN A 47 1.50 3.78 -11.18
CA ASN A 47 0.37 4.69 -11.01
C ASN A 47 0.79 6.14 -11.33
N ARG A 48 -0.19 6.94 -11.76
CA ARG A 48 -0.04 8.40 -11.79
C ARG A 48 -0.94 9.00 -10.72
N PRO A 49 -0.37 9.70 -9.70
CA PRO A 49 -1.17 10.40 -8.71
C PRO A 49 -2.27 11.22 -9.36
N THR A 50 -3.49 11.14 -8.82
CA THR A 50 -4.71 11.84 -9.27
C THR A 50 -5.23 11.51 -10.68
N VAL A 51 -4.51 10.74 -11.50
CA VAL A 51 -4.87 10.55 -12.92
C VAL A 51 -5.04 9.10 -13.33
N ALA A 52 -4.19 8.18 -12.87
CA ALA A 52 -4.26 6.79 -13.29
C ALA A 52 -4.08 5.84 -12.10
N ASN A 53 -5.09 4.99 -11.93
CA ASN A 53 -5.03 3.83 -11.07
C ASN A 53 -5.32 2.59 -11.93
N PRO A 54 -4.29 1.86 -12.42
CA PRO A 54 -4.49 0.74 -13.32
C PRO A 54 -5.29 -0.38 -12.63
N ALA A 55 -6.15 -1.04 -13.41
CA ALA A 55 -6.87 -2.21 -12.92
C ALA A 55 -5.93 -3.41 -12.77
N ASP A 56 -4.87 -3.47 -13.58
CA ASP A 56 -3.83 -4.49 -13.44
C ASP A 56 -3.02 -4.30 -12.15
N ILE A 57 -2.43 -5.39 -11.69
CA ILE A 57 -1.68 -5.46 -10.44
C ILE A 57 -0.21 -5.76 -10.67
N THR A 58 0.64 -5.32 -9.75
CA THR A 58 2.06 -5.66 -9.67
C THR A 58 2.23 -7.19 -9.61
N GLN A 59 3.31 -7.66 -10.23
CA GLN A 59 3.58 -9.08 -10.39
C GLN A 59 3.75 -9.80 -9.04
N TYR A 60 3.43 -11.10 -9.01
CA TYR A 60 3.57 -11.91 -7.81
C TYR A 60 5.01 -11.87 -7.26
N GLY A 61 5.13 -11.60 -5.96
CA GLY A 61 6.42 -11.50 -5.25
C GLY A 61 7.20 -10.22 -5.53
N VAL A 62 6.71 -9.32 -6.37
CA VAL A 62 7.37 -8.03 -6.66
C VAL A 62 6.90 -6.97 -5.67
N LEU A 63 7.86 -6.22 -5.15
CA LEU A 63 7.66 -5.02 -4.35
C LEU A 63 7.94 -3.80 -5.23
N GLU A 64 6.95 -2.92 -5.37
CA GLU A 64 7.04 -1.70 -6.19
C GLU A 64 6.82 -0.48 -5.31
N LEU A 65 7.68 0.53 -5.46
CA LEU A 65 7.64 1.78 -4.70
C LEU A 65 7.53 2.95 -5.66
N GLU A 66 6.55 3.81 -5.43
CA GLU A 66 6.29 5.00 -6.21
C GLU A 66 6.24 6.23 -5.31
N TYR A 67 6.75 7.35 -5.83
CA TYR A 67 6.63 8.67 -5.21
C TYR A 67 6.28 9.70 -6.28
N GLY A 68 5.43 10.66 -5.93
CA GLY A 68 5.00 11.72 -6.83
C GLY A 68 4.79 13.03 -6.08
N TRP A 69 5.10 14.13 -6.77
CA TRP A 69 4.84 15.48 -6.28
C TRP A 69 3.69 16.09 -7.07
N ASP A 70 2.67 16.57 -6.36
CA ASP A 70 1.51 17.22 -6.93
C ASP A 70 1.36 18.63 -6.38
N THR A 71 0.95 19.54 -7.25
CA THR A 71 0.55 20.91 -6.91
C THR A 71 -0.85 21.15 -7.46
N ALA A 72 -1.76 21.60 -6.60
CA ALA A 72 -3.14 21.92 -6.94
C ALA A 72 -3.44 23.39 -6.59
N TRP A 73 -4.19 24.05 -7.47
CA TRP A 73 -4.68 25.42 -7.31
C TRP A 73 -6.22 25.42 -7.21
N PRO A 74 -6.79 25.04 -6.05
CA PRO A 74 -8.24 25.14 -5.83
C PRO A 74 -8.72 26.61 -5.96
N GLN A 75 -10.01 26.81 -6.26
CA GLN A 75 -10.57 28.16 -6.47
C GLN A 75 -10.26 29.09 -5.27
N GLY A 76 -9.63 30.23 -5.53
CA GLY A 76 -9.09 31.17 -4.54
C GLY A 76 -7.58 31.40 -4.72
N MET A 77 -6.93 32.08 -3.76
CA MET A 77 -5.46 32.17 -3.68
C MET A 77 -4.85 31.00 -2.89
N ALA A 78 -5.55 29.88 -2.75
CA ALA A 78 -5.09 28.72 -1.99
C ALA A 78 -4.23 27.82 -2.87
N ASN A 79 -3.00 27.53 -2.45
CA ASN A 79 -2.13 26.52 -3.04
C ASN A 79 -2.10 25.28 -2.15
N GLN A 80 -2.14 24.10 -2.77
CA GLN A 80 -1.91 22.82 -2.10
C GLN A 80 -0.77 22.07 -2.78
N ASN A 81 0.25 21.69 -2.01
CA ASN A 81 1.36 20.85 -2.46
C ASN A 81 1.37 19.54 -1.68
N SER A 82 1.65 18.43 -2.35
CA SER A 82 1.76 17.13 -1.69
C SER A 82 2.84 16.24 -2.31
N LEU A 83 3.57 15.53 -1.44
CA LEU A 83 4.44 14.42 -1.80
C LEU A 83 3.74 13.11 -1.42
N GLY A 84 3.13 12.47 -2.42
CA GLY A 84 2.49 11.18 -2.29
C GLY A 84 3.47 10.03 -2.46
N GLY A 85 3.23 8.93 -1.75
CA GLY A 85 3.96 7.67 -1.85
C GLY A 85 3.01 6.49 -1.95
N LEU A 86 3.40 5.46 -2.70
CA LEU A 86 2.64 4.23 -2.85
C LEU A 86 3.59 3.04 -2.86
N LEU A 87 3.39 2.12 -1.93
CA LEU A 87 4.04 0.83 -1.90
C LEU A 87 3.04 -0.25 -2.33
N LYS A 88 3.44 -1.10 -3.26
CA LYS A 88 2.66 -2.24 -3.74
C LYS A 88 3.44 -3.53 -3.55
N PHE A 89 2.75 -4.58 -3.16
CA PHE A 89 3.32 -5.91 -3.06
C PHE A 89 2.37 -6.94 -3.68
N GLY A 90 2.82 -7.65 -4.71
CA GLY A 90 2.08 -8.76 -5.33
C GLY A 90 2.02 -9.97 -4.40
N LEU A 91 1.08 -9.97 -3.46
CA LEU A 91 0.96 -10.95 -2.39
C LEU A 91 0.55 -12.34 -2.91
N LEU A 92 -0.35 -12.40 -3.89
CA LEU A 92 -0.81 -13.61 -4.58
C LEU A 92 -0.89 -13.33 -6.10
N CYS A 93 -1.11 -14.37 -6.92
CA CYS A 93 -1.23 -14.24 -8.39
C CYS A 93 -2.18 -13.14 -8.85
N ASP A 94 -3.27 -12.93 -8.10
CA ASP A 94 -4.34 -11.98 -8.40
C ASP A 94 -4.64 -11.05 -7.21
N VAL A 95 -3.72 -10.94 -6.23
CA VAL A 95 -3.89 -10.04 -5.07
C VAL A 95 -2.63 -9.22 -4.84
N GLU A 96 -2.80 -7.90 -4.85
CA GLU A 96 -1.78 -6.92 -4.49
C GLU A 96 -2.15 -6.25 -3.16
N LEU A 97 -1.20 -6.13 -2.25
CA LEU A 97 -1.33 -5.28 -1.07
C LEU A 97 -0.80 -3.88 -1.41
N ARG A 98 -1.56 -2.84 -1.04
CA ARG A 98 -1.21 -1.45 -1.30
C ARG A 98 -1.14 -0.68 0.00
N TRP A 99 -0.08 0.10 0.16
CA TRP A 99 0.04 1.12 1.19
C TRP A 99 0.29 2.47 0.54
N ASN A 100 -0.68 3.37 0.66
CA ASN A 100 -0.61 4.73 0.13
C ASN A 100 -0.40 5.70 1.30
N THR A 101 0.50 6.65 1.10
CA THR A 101 0.85 7.65 2.11
C THR A 101 1.00 9.00 1.46
N THR A 102 0.71 10.06 2.21
CA THR A 102 1.11 11.42 1.84
C THR A 102 2.17 11.87 2.82
N SER A 103 3.44 11.69 2.44
CA SER A 103 4.59 11.97 3.32
C SER A 103 4.71 13.45 3.66
N PHE A 104 4.27 14.33 2.76
CA PHE A 104 4.21 15.77 3.00
C PHE A 104 2.96 16.34 2.35
N LEU A 105 2.26 17.19 3.09
CA LEU A 105 1.12 17.97 2.65
C LEU A 105 1.31 19.40 3.14
N SER A 106 1.13 20.36 2.25
CA SER A 106 1.11 21.79 2.56
C SER A 106 -0.12 22.40 1.92
N GLN A 107 -0.95 23.09 2.70
CA GLN A 107 -2.17 23.74 2.26
C GLN A 107 -2.19 25.18 2.76
N GLU A 108 -2.61 26.09 1.88
CA GLU A 108 -2.87 27.48 2.23
C GLU A 108 -4.37 27.73 2.38
N ASP A 109 -4.76 28.38 3.48
CA ASP A 109 -6.12 28.82 3.74
C ASP A 109 -6.16 30.29 4.22
N ALA A 110 -7.33 30.77 4.64
CA ALA A 110 -7.51 32.15 5.11
C ALA A 110 -6.69 32.51 6.38
N ASN A 111 -6.26 31.51 7.15
CA ASN A 111 -5.50 31.65 8.38
C ASN A 111 -3.98 31.43 8.17
N GLY A 112 -3.57 30.99 6.98
CA GLY A 112 -2.17 30.89 6.57
C GLY A 112 -1.82 29.54 5.95
N THR A 113 -0.53 29.21 5.94
CA THR A 113 -0.03 27.93 5.43
C THR A 113 0.10 26.90 6.55
N HIS A 114 -0.54 25.76 6.35
CA HIS A 114 -0.48 24.61 7.23
C HIS A 114 0.25 23.45 6.53
N SER A 115 1.22 22.84 7.20
CA SER A 115 1.96 21.71 6.66
C SER A 115 2.13 20.56 7.65
N GLY A 116 2.30 19.35 7.13
CA GLY A 116 2.46 18.14 7.93
C GLY A 116 2.39 16.87 7.09
N VAL A 117 2.29 15.72 7.77
CA VAL A 117 2.01 14.43 7.13
C VAL A 117 0.51 14.30 6.85
N GLY A 118 0.17 13.59 5.79
CA GLY A 118 -1.21 13.22 5.47
C GLY A 118 -1.63 11.89 6.10
N ASP A 119 -2.85 11.47 5.73
CA ASP A 119 -3.40 10.19 6.16
C ASP A 119 -2.76 9.03 5.40
N ASN A 120 -2.67 7.87 6.06
CA ASN A 120 -2.16 6.64 5.46
C ASN A 120 -3.32 5.72 5.10
N TRP A 121 -3.23 5.05 3.96
CA TRP A 121 -4.23 4.08 3.51
C TRP A 121 -3.57 2.73 3.28
N ILE A 122 -4.20 1.65 3.73
CA ILE A 122 -3.76 0.29 3.42
C ILE A 122 -4.92 -0.54 2.90
N GLY A 123 -4.64 -1.45 1.98
CA GLY A 123 -5.57 -2.52 1.69
C GLY A 123 -5.27 -3.28 0.40
N PRO A 124 -6.01 -4.36 0.13
CA PRO A 124 -5.80 -5.19 -1.03
C PRO A 124 -6.48 -4.66 -2.30
N GLN A 125 -5.89 -4.95 -3.44
CA GLN A 125 -6.51 -4.92 -4.76
C GLN A 125 -6.50 -6.34 -5.35
N VAL A 126 -7.67 -6.81 -5.76
CA VAL A 126 -7.88 -8.15 -6.31
C VAL A 126 -8.20 -8.05 -7.79
N ARG A 127 -7.41 -8.70 -8.63
CA ARG A 127 -7.70 -8.82 -10.07
C ARG A 127 -8.79 -9.88 -10.26
N ILE A 128 -9.93 -9.46 -10.77
CA ILE A 128 -11.08 -10.33 -11.03
C ILE A 128 -10.94 -10.97 -12.42
N TYR A 129 -10.44 -10.19 -13.38
CA TYR A 129 -10.30 -10.65 -14.75
C TYR A 129 -9.03 -10.08 -15.37
N LYS A 130 -8.22 -10.93 -16.01
CA LYS A 130 -7.01 -10.51 -16.72
C LYS A 130 -7.37 -10.06 -18.15
N GLN A 131 -6.77 -8.98 -18.62
CA GLN A 131 -7.00 -8.47 -19.97
C GLN A 131 -6.90 -9.58 -21.04
N THR A 132 -7.87 -9.58 -21.93
CA THR A 132 -7.86 -10.37 -23.18
C THR A 132 -8.03 -9.43 -24.36
N ARG A 133 -8.08 -9.97 -25.58
CA ARG A 133 -8.35 -9.17 -26.79
C ARG A 133 -9.70 -8.43 -26.75
N ARG A 134 -10.67 -8.87 -25.94
CA ARG A 134 -12.05 -8.34 -25.93
C ARG A 134 -12.50 -7.74 -24.61
N VAL A 135 -11.79 -8.03 -23.51
CA VAL A 135 -12.21 -7.65 -22.17
C VAL A 135 -11.00 -7.00 -21.48
N PRO A 136 -11.14 -5.77 -20.93
CA PRO A 136 -10.05 -5.13 -20.18
C PRO A 136 -9.76 -5.89 -18.90
N THR A 137 -8.67 -5.54 -18.22
CA THR A 137 -8.46 -6.03 -16.87
C THR A 137 -9.54 -5.46 -15.97
N LEU A 138 -10.11 -6.31 -15.11
CA LEU A 138 -11.08 -5.89 -14.09
C LEU A 138 -10.50 -6.18 -12.71
N SER A 139 -10.60 -5.22 -11.81
CA SER A 139 -10.18 -5.42 -10.42
C SER A 139 -11.06 -4.69 -9.42
N PHE A 140 -10.99 -5.16 -8.18
CA PHE A 140 -11.67 -4.60 -7.04
C PHE A 140 -10.67 -4.31 -5.94
N GLY A 141 -10.68 -3.07 -5.44
CA GLY A 141 -9.85 -2.61 -4.34
C GLY A 141 -10.68 -2.31 -3.11
N TYR A 142 -10.12 -2.61 -1.95
CA TYR A 142 -10.60 -2.11 -0.67
C TYR A 142 -9.44 -1.46 0.07
N ALA A 143 -9.65 -0.29 0.66
CA ALA A 143 -8.65 0.38 1.47
C ALA A 143 -9.27 0.99 2.73
N ILE A 144 -8.54 0.92 3.83
CA ILE A 144 -8.85 1.58 5.09
C ILE A 144 -7.87 2.72 5.33
N LYS A 145 -8.38 3.86 5.77
CA LYS A 145 -7.60 5.04 6.14
C LYS A 145 -7.27 5.03 7.62
N PHE A 146 -6.00 5.20 7.95
CA PHE A 146 -5.55 5.54 9.29
C PHE A 146 -5.41 7.07 9.40
N PRO A 147 -6.13 7.71 10.34
CA PRO A 147 -6.11 9.16 10.52
C PRO A 147 -4.81 9.62 11.20
N SER A 148 -3.73 9.69 10.42
CA SER A 148 -2.41 10.16 10.88
C SER A 148 -2.18 11.65 10.66
N ALA A 149 -3.00 12.31 9.83
CA ALA A 149 -2.88 13.74 9.59
C ALA A 149 -3.39 14.59 10.76
N SER A 150 -2.84 15.80 10.89
CA SER A 150 -3.21 16.74 11.95
C SER A 150 -4.60 17.33 11.73
N GLN A 151 -5.54 16.95 12.60
CA GLN A 151 -6.89 17.54 12.64
C GLN A 151 -6.87 19.02 13.02
N LYS A 152 -6.01 19.38 13.99
CA LYS A 152 -5.87 20.75 14.49
C LYS A 152 -5.48 21.73 13.38
N ASN A 153 -4.67 21.26 12.44
CA ASN A 153 -4.19 22.06 11.31
C ASN A 153 -5.06 21.88 10.05
N GLY A 154 -6.22 21.23 10.16
CA GLY A 154 -7.12 20.99 9.03
C GLY A 154 -6.63 19.99 7.98
N LEU A 155 -5.48 19.34 8.21
CA LEU A 155 -4.83 18.45 7.23
C LEU A 155 -5.49 17.07 7.11
N GLY A 156 -6.37 16.72 8.05
CA GLY A 156 -7.14 15.48 8.01
C GLY A 156 -8.38 15.53 8.89
N THR A 157 -9.26 14.56 8.70
CA THR A 157 -10.57 14.52 9.36
C THR A 157 -10.56 13.87 10.73
N GLY A 158 -9.48 13.15 11.08
CA GLY A 158 -9.42 12.39 12.31
C GLY A 158 -10.19 11.08 12.33
N ARG A 159 -10.81 10.73 11.19
CA ARG A 159 -11.71 9.59 11.08
C ARG A 159 -11.05 8.47 10.31
N VAL A 160 -11.43 7.25 10.68
CA VAL A 160 -11.18 6.08 9.86
C VAL A 160 -12.19 6.10 8.72
N ASP A 161 -11.69 6.04 7.49
CA ASP A 161 -12.50 5.99 6.29
C ASP A 161 -12.27 4.65 5.58
N HIS A 162 -13.28 4.21 4.83
CA HIS A 162 -13.24 3.00 4.01
C HIS A 162 -13.46 3.39 2.55
N SER A 163 -12.68 2.81 1.65
CA SER A 163 -12.81 3.02 0.22
C SER A 163 -13.00 1.68 -0.49
N PHE A 164 -13.96 1.64 -1.41
CA PHE A 164 -14.23 0.52 -2.28
C PHE A 164 -14.08 1.01 -3.72
N THR A 165 -13.22 0.37 -4.50
CA THR A 165 -12.86 0.83 -5.84
C THR A 165 -13.06 -0.30 -6.84
N PHE A 166 -13.79 -0.03 -7.92
CA PHE A 166 -13.88 -0.92 -9.07
C PHE A 166 -13.09 -0.30 -10.22
N LEU A 167 -12.20 -1.08 -10.84
CA LEU A 167 -11.30 -0.61 -11.89
C LEU A 167 -11.48 -1.45 -13.15
N ALA A 168 -11.42 -0.77 -14.29
CA ALA A 168 -11.38 -1.38 -15.61
C ALA A 168 -10.35 -0.61 -16.46
N SER A 169 -9.36 -1.31 -17.00
CA SER A 169 -8.32 -0.74 -17.87
C SER A 169 -7.78 -1.75 -18.87
#